data_AF-A0A2N1JDY4-F1
#
_entry.id   AF-A0A2N1JDY4-F1
#
_cell.length_a   1.000
_cell.length_b   1.000
_cell.length_c   1.000
_cell.angle_alpha   90.00
_cell.angle_beta   90.00
_cell.angle_gamma   90.00
#
_symmetry.space_group_name_H-M   'P 1'
#
loop_
_entity.id
_entity.type
_entity.pdbx_description
1 polymer ?
#
loop_
_entity_poly.entity_id
_entity_poly.type
_entity_poly.pdbx_seq_one_letter_code
_entity_poly.pdbx_strand_id
1 'polypeptide(L)'
;MAKSLRASSKLAARNRKRYTGTSDYAVVAAARLNQVSSRLAERKNMPKQSELESSHSDALPDVAMQDEQAPRAKISTSGPRNARNERWRKTRGATGSKNGGRTKRRR
;
A
#
# COMPACT_ATOMS: atom_id res chain seq x y z
N MET A 1 45.28 11.30 -13.03
CA MET A 1 43.86 11.74 -12.98
C MET A 1 43.02 10.70 -12.24
N ALA A 2 42.47 11.03 -11.07
CA ALA A 2 41.55 10.12 -10.38
C ALA A 2 40.19 10.07 -11.10
N LYS A 3 39.51 8.92 -11.05
CA LYS A 3 38.17 8.77 -11.64
C LYS A 3 37.11 9.40 -10.73
N SER A 4 36.22 10.21 -11.31
CA SER A 4 35.11 10.84 -10.58
C SER A 4 34.11 9.80 -10.04
N LEU A 5 33.28 10.20 -9.06
CA LEU A 5 32.23 9.32 -8.52
C LEU A 5 31.24 8.86 -9.59
N ARG A 6 30.99 9.70 -10.60
CA ARG A 6 30.07 9.45 -11.71
C ARG A 6 30.75 8.86 -12.95
N ALA A 7 32.05 8.57 -12.88
CA ALA A 7 32.76 7.96 -14.00
C ALA A 7 32.11 6.64 -14.40
N SER A 8 31.85 6.45 -15.69
CA SER A 8 31.13 5.29 -16.25
C SER A 8 31.77 3.96 -15.82
N SER A 9 33.10 3.84 -15.92
CA SER A 9 33.82 2.63 -15.46
C SER A 9 33.62 2.32 -13.98
N LYS A 10 33.51 3.34 -13.11
CA LYS A 10 33.26 3.17 -11.68
C LYS A 10 31.81 2.79 -11.41
N LEU A 11 30.85 3.39 -12.11
CA LEU A 11 29.43 3.02 -12.03
C LEU A 11 29.20 1.59 -12.50
N ALA A 12 29.78 1.18 -13.64
CA ALA A 12 29.68 -0.17 -14.17
C ALA A 12 30.20 -1.21 -13.16
N ALA A 13 31.36 -0.95 -12.53
CA ALA A 13 31.91 -1.82 -11.49
C ALA A 13 30.98 -1.92 -10.25
N ARG A 14 30.38 -0.80 -9.81
CA ARG A 14 29.41 -0.81 -8.70
C ARG A 14 28.14 -1.59 -9.07
N ASN A 15 27.63 -1.43 -10.28
CA ASN A 15 26.42 -2.11 -10.74
C ASN A 15 26.65 -3.62 -10.82
N ARG A 16 27.81 -4.07 -11.31
CA ARG A 16 28.19 -5.49 -11.27
C ARG A 16 28.16 -6.05 -9.85
N LYS A 17 28.72 -5.32 -8.88
CA LYS A 17 28.71 -5.74 -7.47
C LYS A 17 27.32 -5.75 -6.82
N ARG A 18 26.35 -5.00 -7.35
CA ARG A 18 25.01 -4.86 -6.73
C ARG A 18 23.96 -5.79 -7.32
N TYR A 19 24.02 -6.03 -8.63
CA TYR A 19 22.91 -6.64 -9.37
C TYR A 19 23.27 -7.99 -10.00
N THR A 20 24.49 -8.49 -9.83
CA THR A 20 24.80 -9.87 -10.22
C THR A 20 24.28 -10.81 -9.14
N GLY A 21 23.55 -11.86 -9.56
CA GLY A 21 22.88 -12.77 -8.63
C GLY A 21 23.82 -13.51 -7.67
N THR A 22 25.10 -13.63 -8.02
CA THR A 22 26.15 -14.25 -7.20
C THR A 22 26.88 -13.27 -6.28
N SER A 23 26.55 -11.98 -6.31
CA SER A 23 27.21 -10.99 -5.45
C SER A 23 26.65 -10.99 -4.03
N ASP A 24 27.54 -10.87 -3.04
CA ASP A 24 27.17 -10.81 -1.62
C ASP A 24 26.14 -9.70 -1.33
N TYR A 25 26.23 -8.56 -2.04
CA TYR A 25 25.27 -7.47 -1.90
C TYR A 25 23.86 -7.87 -2.31
N ALA A 26 23.72 -8.62 -3.41
CA ALA A 26 22.41 -9.09 -3.86
C ALA A 26 21.84 -10.13 -2.87
N VAL A 27 22.68 -11.06 -2.39
CA VAL A 27 22.29 -12.10 -1.43
C VAL A 27 21.82 -11.48 -0.10
N VAL A 28 22.59 -10.56 0.47
CA VAL A 28 22.24 -9.88 1.73
C VAL A 28 20.98 -9.03 1.58
N ALA A 29 20.80 -8.34 0.44
CA ALA A 29 19.60 -7.56 0.17
C ALA A 29 18.35 -8.46 0.09
N ALA A 30 18.45 -9.61 -0.59
CA ALA A 30 17.37 -10.58 -0.68
C ALA A 30 17.03 -11.19 0.69
N ALA A 31 18.04 -11.57 1.48
CA ALA A 31 17.83 -12.10 2.83
C ALA A 31 17.08 -11.09 3.73
N ARG A 32 17.47 -9.81 3.69
CA ARG A 32 16.78 -8.75 4.44
C ARG A 32 15.34 -8.56 3.98
N LEU A 33 15.09 -8.59 2.67
CA LEU A 33 13.73 -8.50 2.13
C LEU A 33 12.85 -9.66 2.61
N ASN A 34 13.39 -10.88 2.63
CA ASN A 34 12.67 -12.06 3.11
C ASN A 34 12.35 -11.98 4.61
N GLN A 35 13.27 -11.49 5.44
CA GLN A 35 13.01 -11.26 6.87
C GLN A 35 11.91 -10.23 7.11
N VAL A 36 11.90 -9.15 6.32
CA VAL A 36 10.88 -8.11 6.45
C VAL A 36 9.52 -8.63 5.97
N SER A 37 9.49 -9.39 4.87
CA SER A 37 8.23 -9.95 4.36
C SER A 37 7.65 -10.99 5.29
N SER A 38 8.46 -11.87 5.90
CA SER A 38 8.00 -12.85 6.89
C SER A 38 7.42 -12.14 8.12
N ARG A 39 8.14 -11.17 8.68
CA ARG A 39 7.68 -10.39 9.83
C ARG A 39 6.38 -9.63 9.55
N LEU A 40 6.24 -9.11 8.33
CA LEU A 40 5.03 -8.42 7.91
C LEU A 40 3.85 -9.39 7.77
N ALA A 41 4.07 -10.58 7.21
CA ALA A 41 3.06 -11.62 7.12
C ALA A 41 2.58 -12.06 8.52
N GLU A 42 3.51 -12.27 9.45
CA GLU A 42 3.20 -12.55 10.87
C GLU A 42 2.37 -11.42 11.49
N ARG A 43 2.81 -10.16 11.34
CA ARG A 43 2.11 -8.98 11.88
C ARG A 43 0.73 -8.73 11.27
N LYS A 44 0.45 -9.21 10.05
CA LYS A 44 -0.88 -9.11 9.45
C LYS A 44 -1.89 -10.06 10.08
N ASN A 45 -1.41 -11.21 10.56
CA ASN A 45 -2.24 -12.24 11.18
C ASN A 45 -2.37 -12.03 12.70
N MET A 46 -1.46 -11.26 13.29
CA MET A 46 -1.54 -10.86 14.69
C MET A 46 -2.42 -9.60 14.86
N PRO A 47 -3.22 -9.52 15.93
CA PRO A 47 -3.93 -8.29 16.27
C PRO A 47 -2.93 -7.16 16.52
N LYS A 48 -3.35 -5.91 16.28
CA LYS A 48 -2.46 -4.78 16.51
C LYS A 48 -2.13 -4.71 18.00
N GLN A 49 -0.87 -4.43 18.35
CA GLN A 49 -0.47 -4.31 19.76
C GLN A 49 -1.32 -3.27 20.51
N SER A 50 -1.80 -2.22 19.84
CA SER A 50 -2.74 -1.25 20.40
C SER A 50 -4.10 -1.84 20.78
N GLU A 51 -4.57 -2.86 20.06
CA GLU A 51 -5.81 -3.58 20.36
C GLU A 51 -5.58 -4.57 21.52
N LEU A 52 -4.36 -5.11 21.65
CA LEU A 52 -3.98 -6.05 22.71
C LEU A 52 -3.71 -5.36 24.06
N GLU A 53 -3.12 -4.16 24.04
CA GLU A 53 -2.92 -3.37 25.26
C GLU A 53 -4.26 -2.82 25.80
N SER A 54 -5.22 -2.53 24.91
CA SER A 54 -6.58 -2.14 25.30
C SER A 54 -7.36 -3.30 25.91
N SER A 55 -7.07 -4.56 25.57
CA SER A 55 -7.78 -5.72 26.12
C SER A 55 -7.20 -6.24 27.45
N HIS A 56 -5.98 -5.83 27.81
CA HIS A 56 -5.39 -6.16 29.11
C HIS A 56 -5.86 -5.23 30.25
N SER A 57 -6.36 -4.04 29.91
CA SER A 57 -6.93 -3.10 30.88
C SER A 57 -8.42 -3.30 31.18
N ASP A 58 -9.15 -4.05 30.35
CA ASP A 58 -10.61 -4.19 30.42
C ASP A 58 -11.06 -5.64 30.60
N ALA A 59 -10.62 -6.29 31.69
CA ALA A 59 -11.26 -7.50 32.20
C ALA A 59 -12.60 -7.16 32.90
N LEU A 60 -13.58 -6.70 32.11
CA LEU A 60 -15.01 -6.75 32.40
C LEU A 60 -15.70 -7.39 31.18
N PRO A 61 -16.58 -8.39 31.35
CA PRO A 61 -17.15 -9.10 30.21
C PRO A 61 -18.34 -8.31 29.64
N ASP A 62 -18.37 -8.06 28.32
CA ASP A 62 -19.66 -8.02 27.64
C ASP A 62 -19.63 -8.28 26.12
N VAL A 63 -20.52 -9.20 25.75
CA VAL A 63 -21.12 -9.60 24.45
C VAL A 63 -20.28 -9.87 23.20
N ALA A 64 -20.47 -11.11 22.73
CA ALA A 64 -20.06 -11.68 21.46
C ALA A 64 -20.52 -10.91 20.20
N MET A 65 -19.65 -10.89 19.18
CA MET A 65 -20.02 -10.65 17.79
C MET A 65 -19.44 -11.77 16.93
N GLN A 66 -20.32 -12.62 16.40
CA GLN A 66 -20.02 -13.68 15.44
C GLN A 66 -19.86 -13.08 14.04
N ASP A 67 -18.67 -13.20 13.44
CA ASP A 67 -18.46 -12.91 12.02
C ASP A 67 -18.55 -14.20 11.19
N GLU A 68 -19.78 -14.57 10.82
CA GLU A 68 -20.08 -15.56 9.79
C GLU A 68 -19.61 -15.02 8.41
N GLN A 69 -18.57 -15.64 7.87
CA GLN A 69 -17.91 -15.27 6.62
C GLN A 69 -18.77 -15.67 5.40
N ALA A 70 -19.75 -14.86 5.03
CA ALA A 70 -20.48 -15.00 3.76
C ALA A 70 -19.58 -14.71 2.53
N PRO A 71 -19.81 -15.35 1.37
CA PRO A 71 -18.97 -15.19 0.18
C PRO A 71 -18.97 -13.74 -0.32
N ARG A 72 -17.76 -13.18 -0.47
CA ARG A 72 -17.54 -11.79 -0.89
C ARG A 72 -18.02 -11.60 -2.33
N ALA A 73 -19.25 -11.11 -2.48
CA ALA A 73 -19.78 -10.67 -3.77
C ALA A 73 -18.78 -9.71 -4.43
N LYS A 74 -18.60 -9.81 -5.75
CA LYS A 74 -17.76 -8.87 -6.52
C LYS A 74 -18.40 -7.48 -6.42
N ILE A 75 -17.94 -6.67 -5.48
CA ILE A 75 -18.41 -5.29 -5.28
C ILE A 75 -17.87 -4.48 -6.46
N SER A 76 -18.70 -4.29 -7.49
CA SER A 76 -18.38 -3.38 -8.59
C SER A 76 -18.18 -1.98 -8.04
N THR A 77 -16.94 -1.51 -8.03
CA THR A 77 -16.56 -0.20 -7.48
C THR A 77 -16.91 0.96 -8.43
N SER A 78 -17.60 0.66 -9.53
CA SER A 78 -18.05 1.62 -10.55
C SER A 78 -19.45 2.19 -10.30
N GLY A 79 -20.13 1.79 -9.22
CA GLY A 79 -21.41 2.37 -8.82
C GLY A 79 -21.29 3.83 -8.32
N PRO A 80 -22.36 4.64 -8.38
CA PRO A 80 -22.34 6.03 -7.95
C PRO A 80 -22.01 6.09 -6.44
N ARG A 81 -20.87 6.70 -6.10
CA ARG A 81 -20.30 6.72 -4.74
C ARG A 81 -21.07 7.60 -3.74
N ASN A 82 -22.33 7.92 -4.02
CA ASN A 82 -23.19 8.80 -3.20
C ASN A 82 -22.44 10.04 -2.67
N ALA A 83 -21.51 10.57 -3.47
CA ALA A 83 -20.64 11.64 -3.03
C ALA A 83 -21.47 12.91 -2.85
N ARG A 84 -21.20 13.67 -1.79
CA ARG A 84 -21.90 14.93 -1.48
C ARG A 84 -21.92 15.89 -2.68
N ASN A 85 -20.84 15.93 -3.46
CA ASN A 85 -20.73 16.72 -4.70
C ASN A 85 -21.68 16.27 -5.81
N GLU A 86 -21.96 14.97 -5.93
CA GLU A 86 -22.89 14.43 -6.91
C GLU A 86 -24.34 14.78 -6.53
N ARG A 87 -24.66 14.70 -5.23
CA ARG A 87 -25.96 15.13 -4.68
C ARG A 87 -26.18 16.63 -4.89
N TRP A 88 -25.20 17.46 -4.55
CA TRP A 88 -25.25 18.91 -4.77
C TRP A 88 -25.41 19.29 -6.25
N ARG A 89 -24.75 18.54 -7.14
CA ARG A 89 -24.90 18.74 -8.59
C ARG A 89 -26.31 18.40 -9.08
N LYS A 90 -26.85 17.26 -8.64
CA LYS A 90 -28.21 16.81 -8.98
C LYS A 90 -29.27 17.81 -8.47
N THR A 91 -29.15 18.31 -7.25
CA THR A 91 -30.11 19.28 -6.69
C THR A 91 -30.05 20.66 -7.33
N ARG A 92 -28.88 21.08 -7.83
CA ARG A 92 -28.71 22.38 -8.51
C ARG A 92 -28.79 22.30 -10.04
N GLY A 93 -29.19 21.16 -10.60
CA GLY A 93 -29.26 20.95 -12.05
C GLY A 93 -27.92 21.06 -12.77
N ALA A 94 -26.79 20.99 -12.04
CA ALA A 94 -25.46 21.13 -12.62
C ALA A 94 -25.06 19.81 -13.27
N THR A 95 -25.15 19.74 -14.59
CA THR A 95 -24.70 18.59 -15.37
C THR A 95 -23.18 18.42 -15.25
N GLY A 96 -22.73 17.17 -15.26
CA GLY A 96 -21.31 16.85 -15.14
C GLY A 96 -20.49 17.57 -16.21
N SER A 97 -19.31 18.07 -15.84
CA SER A 97 -18.31 18.56 -16.81
C SER A 97 -18.11 17.50 -17.89
N LYS A 98 -18.07 17.91 -19.18
CA LYS A 98 -17.81 17.04 -20.33
C LYS A 98 -16.55 16.16 -20.18
N ASN A 99 -15.65 16.51 -19.26
CA ASN A 99 -14.42 15.78 -18.97
C ASN A 99 -14.46 14.96 -17.67
N GLY A 100 -15.64 14.69 -17.10
CA GLY A 100 -15.76 13.92 -15.86
C GLY A 100 -15.05 14.55 -14.66
N GLY A 101 -14.88 15.88 -14.65
CA GLY A 101 -14.12 16.60 -13.63
C GLY A 101 -12.60 16.60 -13.83
N ARG A 102 -12.08 16.07 -14.94
CA ARG A 102 -10.66 16.19 -15.30
C ARG A 102 -10.37 17.56 -15.93
N THR A 103 -9.42 18.28 -15.36
CA THR A 103 -8.89 19.53 -15.93
C THR A 103 -8.22 19.25 -17.28
N LYS A 104 -8.55 20.06 -18.29
CA LYS A 104 -7.95 19.97 -19.64
C LYS A 104 -6.44 20.17 -19.49
N ARG A 105 -5.65 19.13 -19.79
CA ARG A 105 -4.18 19.25 -19.82
C ARG A 105 -3.84 20.28 -20.90
N ARG A 106 -3.37 21.46 -20.48
CA ARG A 106 -2.76 22.42 -21.40
C ARG A 106 -1.47 21.77 -21.89
N ARG A 107 -1.39 21.54 -23.19
CA ARG A 107 -0.12 21.23 -23.86
C ARG A 107 0.71 22.50 -23.95
#